data_AF-A0A4Z0Q883-F1
#
_entry.id   AF-A0A4Z0Q883-F1
#
_cell.length_a   1.000
_cell.length_b   1.000
_cell.length_c   1.000
_cell.angle_alpha   90.00
_cell.angle_beta   90.00
_cell.angle_gamma   90.00
#
_symmetry.space_group_name_H-M   'P 1'
#
loop_
_entity.id
_entity.type
_entity.pdbx_description
1 polymer ?
#
loop_
_entity_poly.entity_id
_entity_poly.type
_entity_poly.pdbx_seq_one_letter_code
_entity_poly.pdbx_strand_id
1 'polypeptide(L)'
;MSLLNKVANRIAGKRRFEAKRRQRRLVTNPDFTVFSNDCWGAEVYKYLDRPFNTPFIGLFLMGPCFIEFLRDPKFYVTQELVFQDTSRYEVINQIRAKNPYPLATLGGKVEISFLHYHSPEEAREKWTRRVARINWDNLLVKFDGSKDGATPELVREFEQMPYRRLLLVKEPVPGAATAVVVPQYTTNGAHMFLNSLPDYDFVNWVNTGNPKFTLANWVMHKLLGSGG
;
A
#
# COMPACT_ATOMS: atom_id res chain seq x y z
N MET A 1 3.76 33.45 -7.04
CA MET A 1 2.40 32.84 -6.96
C MET A 1 1.38 33.93 -6.66
N SER A 2 0.30 34.03 -7.45
CA SER A 2 -0.73 35.07 -7.25
C SER A 2 -1.52 34.88 -5.94
N LEU A 3 -2.14 35.96 -5.45
CA LEU A 3 -3.00 35.93 -4.25
C LEU A 3 -4.16 34.92 -4.38
N LEU A 4 -4.70 34.78 -5.60
CA LEU A 4 -5.74 33.80 -5.94
C LEU A 4 -5.27 32.36 -5.70
N ASN A 5 -4.03 32.03 -6.08
CA ASN A 5 -3.46 30.70 -5.86
C ASN A 5 -3.26 30.41 -4.37
N LYS A 6 -2.89 31.42 -3.57
CA LYS A 6 -2.76 31.26 -2.11
C LYS A 6 -4.11 30.99 -1.44
N VAL A 7 -5.17 31.69 -1.86
CA VAL A 7 -6.53 31.49 -1.34
C VAL A 7 -7.08 30.12 -1.74
N ALA A 8 -6.95 29.73 -3.01
CA ALA A 8 -7.37 28.42 -3.49
C ALA A 8 -6.67 27.27 -2.74
N ASN A 9 -5.35 27.37 -2.56
CA ASN A 9 -4.58 26.38 -1.80
C ASN A 9 -5.02 26.28 -0.34
N ARG A 10 -5.35 27.41 0.30
CA ARG A 10 -5.85 27.43 1.69
C ARG A 10 -7.22 26.75 1.82
N ILE A 11 -8.11 26.96 0.85
CA ILE A 11 -9.43 26.31 0.81
C ILE A 11 -9.28 24.80 0.58
N ALA A 12 -8.46 24.40 -0.39
CA ALA A 12 -8.17 22.99 -0.66
C ALA A 12 -7.55 22.29 0.56
N GLY A 13 -6.65 22.97 1.27
CA GLY A 13 -6.06 22.47 2.52
C GLY A 13 -7.10 22.23 3.62
N LYS A 14 -8.03 23.18 3.83
CA LYS A 14 -9.13 23.01 4.79
C LYS A 14 -10.05 21.84 4.43
N ARG A 15 -10.44 21.71 3.15
CA ARG A 15 -11.26 20.60 2.66
C ARG A 15 -10.61 19.24 2.91
N ARG A 16 -9.32 19.10 2.58
CA ARG A 16 -8.55 17.87 2.83
C ARG A 16 -8.49 17.52 4.32
N PHE A 17 -8.29 18.53 5.18
CA PHE A 17 -8.29 18.33 6.63
C PHE A 17 -9.64 17.83 7.16
N GLU A 18 -10.75 18.43 6.71
CA GLU A 18 -12.10 18.02 7.10
C GLU A 18 -12.45 16.62 6.58
N ALA A 19 -12.09 16.31 5.32
CA ALA A 19 -12.25 14.98 4.73
C ALA A 19 -11.50 13.92 5.54
N LYS A 20 -10.22 14.18 5.88
CA LYS A 20 -9.43 13.30 6.75
C LYS A 20 -10.07 13.09 8.11
N ARG A 21 -10.51 14.17 8.78
CA ARG A 21 -11.17 14.10 10.09
C ARG A 21 -12.47 13.28 10.01
N ARG A 22 -13.26 13.43 8.94
CA ARG A 22 -14.47 12.64 8.71
C ARG A 22 -14.15 11.18 8.46
N GLN A 23 -13.22 10.87 7.56
CA GLN A 23 -12.84 9.49 7.25
C GLN A 23 -12.35 8.75 8.50
N ARG A 24 -11.50 9.39 9.34
CA ARG A 24 -11.07 8.85 10.63
C ARG A 24 -12.23 8.48 11.56
N ARG A 25 -13.32 9.26 11.57
CA ARG A 25 -14.51 9.00 12.39
C ARG A 25 -15.37 7.86 11.86
N LEU A 26 -15.39 7.66 10.54
CA LEU A 26 -16.22 6.65 9.89
C LEU A 26 -15.52 5.28 9.78
N VAL A 27 -14.20 5.25 9.91
CA VAL A 27 -13.49 3.98 10.09
C VAL A 27 -13.85 3.41 11.46
N THR A 28 -14.69 2.39 11.44
CA THR A 28 -15.16 1.64 12.61
C THR A 28 -14.39 0.34 12.79
N ASN A 29 -13.50 0.00 11.86
CA ASN A 29 -12.58 -1.13 11.96
C ASN A 29 -11.23 -0.67 12.56
N PRO A 30 -11.00 -0.83 13.87
CA PRO A 30 -9.80 -0.30 14.53
C PRO A 30 -8.58 -1.22 14.41
N ASP A 31 -8.78 -2.52 14.15
CA ASP A 31 -7.74 -3.53 14.23
C ASP A 31 -7.65 -4.35 12.94
N PHE A 32 -6.89 -3.82 11.99
CA PHE A 32 -6.65 -4.44 10.69
C PHE A 32 -5.14 -4.56 10.41
N THR A 33 -4.79 -5.51 9.55
CA THR A 33 -3.43 -5.63 9.01
C THR A 33 -3.43 -5.35 7.52
N VAL A 34 -2.63 -4.37 7.08
CA VAL A 34 -2.43 -4.08 5.66
C VAL A 34 -1.17 -4.78 5.15
N PHE A 35 -1.32 -5.66 4.16
CA PHE A 35 -0.20 -6.07 3.32
C PHE A 35 -0.18 -5.19 2.07
N SER A 36 0.95 -4.53 1.84
CA SER A 36 1.15 -3.62 0.71
C SER A 36 2.51 -3.92 0.11
N ASN A 37 2.59 -3.99 -1.23
CA ASN A 37 3.86 -4.22 -1.91
C ASN A 37 4.84 -3.04 -1.79
N ASP A 38 4.40 -1.90 -1.27
CA ASP A 38 5.21 -0.69 -1.09
C ASP A 38 4.79 0.15 0.13
N CYS A 39 5.41 1.33 0.26
CA CYS A 39 5.21 2.27 1.36
C CYS A 39 3.79 2.86 1.46
N TRP A 40 2.90 2.64 0.48
CA TRP A 40 1.49 3.07 0.56
C TRP A 40 0.81 2.57 1.83
N GLY A 41 1.09 1.32 2.24
CA GLY A 41 0.49 0.70 3.42
C GLY A 41 0.80 1.45 4.71
N ALA A 42 2.02 1.99 4.86
CA ALA A 42 2.39 2.77 6.04
C ALA A 42 1.58 4.07 6.15
N GLU A 43 1.23 4.68 5.01
CA GLU A 43 0.42 5.90 5.00
C GLU A 43 -1.01 5.65 5.47
N VAL A 44 -1.60 4.47 5.25
CA VAL A 44 -2.93 4.13 5.82
C VAL A 44 -2.91 4.27 7.34
N TYR A 45 -1.92 3.68 8.00
CA TYR A 45 -1.79 3.72 9.46
C TYR A 45 -1.53 5.16 9.96
N LYS A 46 -0.62 5.91 9.33
CA LYS A 46 -0.38 7.33 9.68
C LYS A 46 -1.63 8.18 9.45
N TYR A 47 -2.34 7.93 8.35
CA TYR A 47 -3.54 8.65 7.99
C TYR A 47 -4.65 8.41 9.00
N LEU A 48 -4.79 7.19 9.53
CA LEU A 48 -5.78 6.83 10.54
C LEU A 48 -5.32 6.99 11.99
N ASP A 49 -4.07 7.40 12.21
CA ASP A 49 -3.45 7.52 13.55
C ASP A 49 -3.48 6.19 14.31
N ARG A 50 -3.06 5.11 13.63
CA ARG A 50 -3.05 3.75 14.14
C ARG A 50 -1.62 3.22 14.27
N PRO A 51 -1.34 2.35 15.26
CA PRO A 51 -0.07 1.66 15.34
C PRO A 51 0.11 0.72 14.14
N PHE A 52 1.37 0.50 13.74
CA PHE A 52 1.67 -0.43 12.65
C PHE A 52 1.44 -1.88 13.08
N ASN A 53 0.30 -2.45 12.67
CA ASN A 53 -0.07 -3.86 12.83
C ASN A 53 0.29 -4.68 11.58
N THR A 54 1.37 -4.32 10.91
CA THR A 54 1.86 -5.02 9.71
C THR A 54 3.39 -5.01 9.69
N PRO A 55 4.06 -6.07 9.21
CA PRO A 55 5.49 -6.04 8.96
C PRO A 55 5.88 -5.21 7.73
N PHE A 56 4.94 -4.90 6.83
CA PHE A 56 5.16 -4.19 5.55
C PHE A 56 5.31 -2.67 5.70
N ILE A 57 6.19 -2.23 6.62
CA ILE A 57 6.48 -0.83 6.88
C ILE A 57 7.90 -0.50 6.47
N GLY A 58 8.06 0.56 5.67
CA GLY A 58 9.38 1.06 5.28
C GLY A 58 10.14 0.11 4.35
N LEU A 59 9.42 -0.81 3.70
CA LEU A 59 9.95 -1.81 2.79
C LEU A 59 9.09 -1.87 1.52
N PHE A 60 9.60 -2.56 0.51
CA PHE A 60 8.82 -2.89 -0.68
C PHE A 60 9.22 -4.27 -1.23
N LEU A 61 8.33 -4.83 -2.05
CA LEU A 61 8.52 -6.08 -2.78
C LEU A 61 8.23 -5.82 -4.25
N MET A 62 9.07 -6.37 -5.12
CA MET A 62 8.75 -6.44 -6.54
C MET A 62 7.45 -7.23 -6.74
N GLY A 63 6.66 -6.90 -7.76
CA GLY A 63 5.38 -7.53 -8.08
C GLY A 63 5.41 -9.06 -8.00
N PRO A 64 6.37 -9.75 -8.66
CA PRO A 64 6.47 -11.21 -8.56
C PRO A 64 6.70 -11.72 -7.13
N CYS A 65 7.50 -11.02 -6.32
CA CYS A 65 7.75 -11.39 -4.92
C CYS A 65 6.50 -11.22 -4.07
N PHE A 66 5.74 -10.14 -4.28
CA PHE A 66 4.53 -9.87 -3.51
C PHE A 66 3.43 -10.88 -3.83
N ILE A 67 3.24 -11.19 -5.11
CA ILE A 67 2.29 -12.24 -5.52
C ILE A 67 2.70 -13.60 -4.98
N GLU A 68 3.98 -13.97 -5.06
CA GLU A 68 4.47 -15.22 -4.46
C GLU A 68 4.22 -15.25 -2.94
N PHE A 69 4.50 -14.16 -2.23
CA PHE A 69 4.23 -14.04 -0.79
C PHE A 69 2.75 -14.27 -0.47
N LEU A 70 1.84 -13.71 -1.28
CA LEU A 70 0.40 -13.81 -1.08
C LEU A 70 -0.18 -15.19 -1.38
N ARG A 71 0.57 -16.10 -2.02
CA ARG A 71 0.12 -17.50 -2.23
C ARG A 71 0.10 -18.30 -0.93
N ASP A 72 1.01 -18.00 0.01
CA ASP A 72 1.02 -18.59 1.35
C ASP A 72 1.65 -17.64 2.38
N PRO A 73 0.95 -16.55 2.75
CA PRO A 73 1.54 -15.52 3.60
C PRO A 73 1.88 -16.05 5.00
N LYS A 74 1.13 -17.03 5.50
CA LYS A 74 1.38 -17.64 6.82
C LYS A 74 2.68 -18.43 6.81
N PHE A 75 2.95 -19.21 5.77
CA PHE A 75 4.23 -19.89 5.61
C PHE A 75 5.39 -18.89 5.51
N TYR A 76 5.28 -17.86 4.67
CA TYR A 76 6.41 -16.95 4.46
C TYR A 76 6.80 -16.16 5.70
N VAL A 77 5.83 -15.67 6.49
CA VAL A 77 6.18 -14.89 7.69
C VAL A 77 6.83 -15.72 8.80
N THR A 78 6.70 -17.05 8.77
CA THR A 78 7.40 -17.94 9.71
C THR A 78 8.80 -18.30 9.24
N GLN A 79 9.16 -18.01 7.99
CA GLN A 79 10.51 -18.27 7.50
C GLN A 79 11.50 -17.26 8.07
N GLU A 80 12.76 -17.69 8.20
CA GLU A 80 13.84 -16.80 8.56
C GLU A 80 14.12 -15.78 7.44
N LEU A 81 14.42 -14.54 7.82
CA LEU A 81 14.99 -13.54 6.91
C LEU A 81 16.46 -13.88 6.63
N VAL A 82 16.72 -14.38 5.41
CA VAL A 82 18.08 -14.66 4.93
C VAL A 82 18.58 -13.46 4.15
N PHE A 83 19.47 -12.67 4.76
CA PHE A 83 20.00 -11.46 4.14
C PHE A 83 20.91 -11.77 2.95
N GLN A 84 20.84 -10.93 1.92
CA GLN A 84 21.52 -11.10 0.64
C GLN A 84 22.36 -9.86 0.31
N ASP A 85 23.55 -10.09 -0.24
CA ASP A 85 24.40 -9.00 -0.73
C ASP A 85 23.91 -8.46 -2.08
N THR A 86 23.33 -9.32 -2.92
CA THR A 86 22.88 -8.99 -4.29
C THR A 86 21.43 -9.40 -4.47
N SER A 87 20.66 -8.55 -5.16
CA SER A 87 19.29 -8.85 -5.57
C SER A 87 19.26 -9.58 -6.90
N ARG A 88 18.25 -10.44 -7.08
CA ARG A 88 17.99 -11.07 -8.39
C ARG A 88 17.44 -10.10 -9.44
N TYR A 89 16.94 -8.95 -9.01
CA TYR A 89 16.50 -7.86 -9.87
C TYR A 89 17.61 -6.82 -10.03
N GLU A 90 18.06 -6.62 -11.26
CA GLU A 90 19.16 -5.69 -11.54
C GLU A 90 18.81 -4.23 -11.18
N VAL A 91 17.54 -3.83 -11.38
CA VAL A 91 17.07 -2.50 -10.97
C VAL A 91 17.25 -2.24 -9.47
N ILE A 92 17.11 -3.26 -8.63
CA ILE A 92 17.31 -3.15 -7.19
C ILE A 92 18.79 -2.99 -6.86
N ASN A 93 19.68 -3.72 -7.55
CA ASN A 93 21.13 -3.56 -7.40
C ASN A 93 21.56 -2.13 -7.74
N GLN A 94 21.04 -1.57 -8.83
CA GLN A 94 21.31 -0.19 -9.24
C GLN A 94 20.81 0.85 -8.22
N ILE A 95 19.64 0.62 -7.60
CA ILE A 95 19.13 1.48 -6.53
C ILE A 95 20.02 1.36 -5.29
N ARG A 96 20.36 0.13 -4.87
CA ARG A 96 21.18 -0.13 -3.67
C ARG A 96 22.60 0.39 -3.79
N ALA A 97 23.17 0.41 -5.01
CA ALA A 97 24.47 1.02 -5.27
C ALA A 97 24.50 2.53 -4.94
N LYS A 98 23.35 3.21 -5.05
CA LYS A 98 23.23 4.65 -4.74
C LYS A 98 22.72 4.91 -3.32
N ASN A 99 21.87 4.02 -2.81
CA ASN A 99 21.26 4.12 -1.48
C ASN A 99 21.24 2.73 -0.83
N PRO A 100 22.29 2.37 -0.06
CA PRO A 100 22.38 1.07 0.57
C PRO A 100 21.25 0.82 1.57
N TYR A 101 20.66 -0.36 1.52
CA TYR A 101 19.70 -0.86 2.51
C TYR A 101 19.75 -2.38 2.61
N PRO A 102 19.26 -2.98 3.71
CA PRO A 102 19.18 -4.42 3.87
C PRO A 102 18.23 -5.06 2.85
N LEU A 103 18.68 -6.17 2.27
CA LEU A 103 17.91 -7.00 1.35
C LEU A 103 17.86 -8.40 1.98
N ALA A 104 16.69 -9.03 2.01
CA ALA A 104 16.58 -10.40 2.50
C ALA A 104 15.58 -11.22 1.69
N THR A 105 15.69 -12.54 1.80
CA THR A 105 14.72 -13.48 1.25
C THR A 105 13.99 -14.25 2.35
N LEU A 106 12.74 -14.62 2.07
CA LEU A 106 11.94 -15.57 2.85
C LEU A 106 11.72 -16.83 2.03
N GLY A 107 12.01 -18.00 2.62
CA GLY A 107 11.85 -19.30 1.97
C GLY A 107 12.59 -19.43 0.63
N GLY A 108 13.68 -18.65 0.44
CA GLY A 108 14.46 -18.60 -0.81
C GLY A 108 13.73 -18.03 -2.03
N LYS A 109 12.45 -17.61 -1.90
CA LYS A 109 11.61 -17.25 -3.04
C LYS A 109 11.08 -15.83 -3.02
N VAL A 110 10.83 -15.25 -1.85
CA VAL A 110 10.28 -13.89 -1.71
C VAL A 110 11.43 -12.97 -1.31
N GLU A 111 11.76 -11.99 -2.14
CA GLU A 111 12.80 -11.00 -1.85
C GLU A 111 12.14 -9.71 -1.32
N ILE A 112 12.73 -9.14 -0.26
CA ILE A 112 12.21 -7.96 0.43
C ILE A 112 13.31 -6.90 0.52
N SER A 113 12.99 -5.70 0.03
CA SER A 113 13.85 -4.52 0.09
C SER A 113 13.48 -3.65 1.29
N PHE A 114 14.31 -3.62 2.33
CA PHE A 114 14.08 -2.86 3.57
C PHE A 114 14.54 -1.40 3.43
N LEU A 115 13.92 -0.65 2.51
CA LEU A 115 14.32 0.70 2.06
C LEU A 115 14.61 1.72 3.18
N HIS A 116 13.87 1.66 4.30
CA HIS A 116 13.99 2.61 5.42
C HIS A 116 14.65 2.02 6.67
N TYR A 117 15.54 1.04 6.48
CA TYR A 117 16.27 0.36 7.54
C TYR A 117 17.77 0.53 7.32
N HIS A 118 18.52 0.66 8.40
CA HIS A 118 19.94 0.95 8.39
C HIS A 118 20.78 -0.33 8.47
N SER A 119 20.26 -1.41 9.08
CA SER A 119 20.99 -2.67 9.19
C SER A 119 20.10 -3.93 9.12
N PRO A 120 20.67 -5.10 8.78
CA PRO A 120 19.98 -6.39 8.87
C PRO A 120 19.36 -6.68 10.24
N GLU A 121 20.03 -6.29 11.32
CA GLU A 121 19.57 -6.48 12.69
C GLU A 121 18.29 -5.67 12.95
N GLU A 122 18.29 -4.40 12.55
CA GLU A 122 17.12 -3.52 12.66
C GLU A 122 15.94 -4.06 11.83
N ALA A 123 16.21 -4.52 10.60
CA ALA A 123 15.22 -5.13 9.73
C ALA A 123 14.60 -6.37 10.37
N ARG A 124 15.43 -7.28 10.89
CA ARG A 124 14.99 -8.51 11.55
C ARG A 124 14.18 -8.23 12.81
N GLU A 125 14.68 -7.38 13.71
CA GLU A 125 14.00 -7.04 14.96
C GLU A 125 12.60 -6.47 14.69
N LYS A 126 12.51 -5.47 13.81
CA LYS A 126 11.24 -4.81 13.48
C LYS A 126 10.30 -5.73 12.70
N TRP A 127 10.81 -6.56 11.79
CA TRP A 127 10.02 -7.56 11.07
C TRP A 127 9.40 -8.56 12.05
N THR A 128 10.22 -9.25 12.85
CA THR A 128 9.76 -10.25 13.83
C THR A 128 8.73 -9.68 14.80
N ARG A 129 9.01 -8.50 15.37
CA ARG A 129 8.08 -7.82 16.29
C ARG A 129 6.74 -7.47 15.63
N ARG A 130 6.73 -7.12 14.34
CA ARG A 130 5.51 -6.72 13.62
C ARG A 130 4.75 -7.90 13.02
N VAL A 131 5.43 -8.99 12.67
CA VAL A 131 4.78 -10.27 12.32
C VAL A 131 3.90 -10.74 13.47
N ALA A 132 4.36 -10.63 14.72
CA ALA A 132 3.56 -10.94 15.91
C ALA A 132 2.29 -10.07 16.10
N ARG A 133 2.12 -8.98 15.33
CA ARG A 133 0.94 -8.09 15.40
C ARG A 133 -0.04 -8.29 14.25
N ILE A 134 0.21 -9.26 13.37
CA ILE A 134 -0.68 -9.53 12.25
C ILE A 134 -2.03 -10.02 12.79
N ASN A 135 -3.09 -9.28 12.46
CA ASN A 135 -4.45 -9.76 12.60
C ASN A 135 -4.83 -10.52 11.32
N TRP A 136 -4.74 -11.86 11.40
CA TRP A 136 -5.06 -12.76 10.29
C TRP A 136 -6.55 -12.77 9.91
N ASP A 137 -7.43 -12.51 10.88
CA ASP A 137 -8.88 -12.48 10.66
C ASP A 137 -9.30 -11.19 9.93
N ASN A 138 -8.42 -10.18 9.93
CA ASN A 138 -8.71 -8.86 9.40
C ASN A 138 -7.60 -8.31 8.49
N LEU A 139 -7.20 -9.12 7.50
CA LEU A 139 -6.26 -8.73 6.45
C LEU A 139 -6.90 -7.86 5.36
N LEU A 140 -6.25 -6.75 5.05
CA LEU A 140 -6.49 -5.90 3.88
C LEU A 140 -5.25 -5.96 3.00
N VAL A 141 -5.41 -6.22 1.70
CA VAL A 141 -4.27 -6.41 0.80
C VAL A 141 -4.30 -5.39 -0.32
N LYS A 142 -3.25 -4.59 -0.45
CA LYS A 142 -3.08 -3.61 -1.52
C LYS A 142 -1.95 -4.03 -2.45
N PHE A 143 -2.21 -3.96 -3.75
CA PHE A 143 -1.19 -4.15 -4.79
C PHE A 143 -1.19 -2.94 -5.74
N ASP A 144 -0.02 -2.37 -5.98
CA ASP A 144 0.20 -1.48 -7.12
C ASP A 144 0.62 -2.31 -8.34
N GLY A 145 -0.30 -2.41 -9.31
CA GLY A 145 -0.14 -3.18 -10.52
C GLY A 145 0.55 -2.45 -11.67
N SER A 146 1.16 -1.28 -11.43
CA SER A 146 1.72 -0.43 -12.49
C SER A 146 3.18 -0.03 -12.28
N LYS A 147 3.88 -0.71 -11.37
CA LYS A 147 5.32 -0.52 -11.12
C LYS A 147 5.98 -1.78 -10.55
N ASP A 148 7.27 -1.70 -10.25
CA ASP A 148 8.05 -2.70 -9.51
C ASP A 148 7.97 -4.11 -10.15
N GLY A 149 7.95 -4.19 -11.48
CA GLY A 149 7.89 -5.45 -12.22
C GLY A 149 6.53 -6.15 -12.21
N ALA A 150 5.44 -5.46 -11.83
CA ALA A 150 4.08 -5.96 -11.99
C ALA A 150 3.74 -6.12 -13.48
N THR A 151 3.48 -7.35 -13.91
CA THR A 151 3.01 -7.65 -15.28
C THR A 151 1.48 -7.74 -15.30
N PRO A 152 0.83 -7.60 -16.47
CA PRO A 152 -0.61 -7.79 -16.59
C PRO A 152 -1.11 -9.15 -16.07
N GLU A 153 -0.30 -10.20 -16.17
CA GLU A 153 -0.59 -11.55 -15.66
C GLU A 153 -0.67 -11.56 -14.14
N LEU A 154 0.30 -10.93 -13.47
CA LEU A 154 0.31 -10.79 -12.01
C LEU A 154 -0.86 -9.93 -11.51
N VAL A 155 -1.23 -8.90 -12.27
CA VAL A 155 -2.40 -8.08 -11.98
C VAL A 155 -3.69 -8.91 -12.06
N ARG A 156 -3.85 -9.75 -13.09
CA ARG A 156 -4.98 -10.67 -13.22
C ARG A 156 -4.99 -11.76 -12.13
N GLU A 157 -3.82 -12.26 -11.74
CA GLU A 157 -3.71 -13.21 -10.63
C GLU A 157 -4.17 -12.57 -9.32
N PHE A 158 -3.68 -11.37 -9.01
CA PHE A 158 -4.08 -10.62 -7.81
C PHE A 158 -5.59 -10.33 -7.75
N GLU A 159 -6.18 -9.99 -8.89
CA GLU A 159 -7.63 -9.76 -9.03
C GLU A 159 -8.45 -10.98 -8.60
N GLN A 160 -7.92 -12.18 -8.77
CA GLN A 160 -8.61 -13.43 -8.44
C GLN A 160 -8.32 -13.93 -7.02
N MET A 161 -7.34 -13.35 -6.33
CA MET A 161 -6.98 -13.80 -4.98
C MET A 161 -8.12 -13.52 -3.97
N PRO A 162 -8.37 -14.46 -3.02
CA PRO A 162 -9.49 -14.39 -2.08
C PRO A 162 -9.21 -13.43 -0.89
N TYR A 163 -8.67 -12.24 -1.18
CA TYR A 163 -8.40 -11.21 -0.20
C TYR A 163 -9.42 -10.07 -0.30
N ARG A 164 -9.60 -9.39 0.83
CA ARG A 164 -10.16 -8.03 0.88
C ARG A 164 -9.15 -7.07 0.26
N ARG A 165 -9.23 -6.93 -1.06
CA ARG A 165 -8.17 -6.39 -1.90
C ARG A 165 -8.42 -4.95 -2.36
N LEU A 166 -7.33 -4.23 -2.61
CA LEU A 166 -7.29 -2.98 -3.34
C LEU A 166 -6.20 -3.09 -4.41
N LEU A 167 -6.62 -3.17 -5.67
CA LEU A 167 -5.71 -3.16 -6.81
C LEU A 167 -5.69 -1.76 -7.40
N LEU A 168 -4.53 -1.10 -7.37
CA LEU A 168 -4.33 0.21 -7.98
C LEU A 168 -3.57 0.04 -9.30
N VAL A 169 -4.02 0.72 -10.35
CA VAL A 169 -3.37 0.73 -11.67
C VAL A 169 -3.34 2.14 -12.25
N LYS A 170 -2.34 2.43 -13.08
CA LYS A 170 -2.23 3.68 -13.83
C LYS A 170 -3.25 3.76 -14.96
N GLU A 171 -3.49 2.63 -15.62
CA GLU A 171 -4.35 2.49 -16.80
C GLU A 171 -5.17 1.19 -16.68
N PRO A 172 -6.35 1.09 -17.32
CA PRO A 172 -7.16 -0.12 -17.30
C PRO A 172 -6.39 -1.36 -17.77
N VAL A 173 -6.50 -2.47 -17.04
CA VAL A 173 -5.89 -3.75 -17.40
C VAL A 173 -6.98 -4.76 -17.76
N PRO A 174 -6.98 -5.31 -19.00
CA PRO A 174 -7.93 -6.35 -19.38
C PRO A 174 -7.89 -7.55 -18.43
N GLY A 175 -9.06 -7.97 -17.94
CA GLY A 175 -9.21 -9.05 -16.97
C GLY A 175 -9.09 -8.63 -15.50
N ALA A 176 -8.87 -7.34 -15.20
CA ALA A 176 -8.83 -6.79 -13.83
C ALA A 176 -9.98 -5.79 -13.60
N ALA A 177 -11.22 -6.29 -13.64
CA ALA A 177 -12.42 -5.44 -13.69
C ALA A 177 -12.68 -4.62 -12.42
N THR A 178 -12.14 -5.04 -11.27
CA THR A 178 -12.28 -4.32 -9.99
C THR A 178 -11.07 -3.46 -9.64
N ALA A 179 -10.08 -3.38 -10.53
CA ALA A 179 -8.94 -2.49 -10.37
C ALA A 179 -9.39 -1.01 -10.35
N VAL A 180 -8.79 -0.24 -9.45
CA VAL A 180 -8.98 1.20 -9.35
C VAL A 180 -7.93 1.87 -10.21
N VAL A 181 -8.38 2.54 -11.27
CA VAL A 181 -7.53 3.39 -12.11
C VAL A 181 -7.30 4.71 -11.38
N VAL A 182 -6.05 5.11 -11.20
CA VAL A 182 -5.67 6.35 -10.50
C VAL A 182 -5.16 7.37 -11.52
N PRO A 183 -5.95 8.39 -11.92
CA PRO A 183 -5.54 9.35 -12.95
C PRO A 183 -4.29 10.15 -12.57
N GLN A 184 -4.15 10.51 -11.29
CA GLN A 184 -2.98 11.23 -10.77
C GLN A 184 -1.88 10.26 -10.29
N TYR A 185 -1.58 9.24 -11.09
CA TYR A 185 -0.64 8.17 -10.74
C TYR A 185 0.78 8.69 -10.46
N THR A 186 1.45 8.08 -9.48
CA THR A 186 2.87 8.31 -9.18
C THR A 186 3.49 7.05 -8.60
N THR A 187 4.78 6.84 -8.84
CA THR A 187 5.50 5.66 -8.32
C THR A 187 5.91 5.81 -6.85
N ASN A 188 5.82 7.01 -6.28
CA ASN A 188 6.08 7.24 -4.85
C ASN A 188 4.88 6.77 -4.02
N GLY A 189 5.05 5.68 -3.26
CA GLY A 189 3.96 5.07 -2.50
C GLY A 189 3.23 6.01 -1.52
N ALA A 190 3.94 6.99 -0.92
CA ALA A 190 3.32 7.92 0.01
C ALA A 190 2.45 8.97 -0.71
N HIS A 191 2.93 9.50 -1.83
CA HIS A 191 2.13 10.38 -2.68
C HIS A 191 0.99 9.61 -3.34
N MET A 192 1.24 8.36 -3.77
CA MET A 192 0.24 7.48 -4.38
C MET A 192 -0.92 7.20 -3.43
N PHE A 193 -0.66 7.09 -2.12
CA PHE A 193 -1.73 7.00 -1.13
C PHE A 193 -2.68 8.19 -1.21
N LEU A 194 -2.17 9.42 -1.13
CA LEU A 194 -3.00 10.62 -1.20
C LEU A 194 -3.67 10.78 -2.56
N ASN A 195 -2.97 10.48 -3.65
CA ASN A 195 -3.47 10.62 -5.02
C ASN A 195 -4.56 9.62 -5.37
N SER A 196 -4.58 8.44 -4.72
CA SER A 196 -5.59 7.40 -4.96
C SER A 196 -6.84 7.56 -4.11
N LEU A 197 -6.81 8.30 -3.00
CA LEU A 197 -7.98 8.52 -2.12
C LEU A 197 -9.27 8.99 -2.85
N PRO A 198 -9.20 9.77 -3.95
CA PRO A 198 -10.40 10.17 -4.68
C PRO A 198 -11.06 9.06 -5.51
N ASP A 199 -10.31 8.00 -5.83
CA ASP A 199 -10.68 7.04 -6.87
C ASP A 199 -11.38 5.78 -6.31
N TYR A 200 -11.45 5.66 -4.99
CA TYR A 200 -12.13 4.57 -4.29
C TYR A 200 -12.65 5.01 -2.93
N ASP A 201 -13.55 4.22 -2.35
CA ASP A 201 -14.10 4.47 -1.02
C ASP A 201 -13.17 3.94 0.07
N PHE A 202 -12.20 4.77 0.46
CA PHE A 202 -11.22 4.41 1.50
C PHE A 202 -11.86 3.93 2.80
N VAL A 203 -12.94 4.57 3.26
CA VAL A 203 -13.61 4.20 4.50
C VAL A 203 -14.27 2.84 4.36
N ASN A 204 -15.01 2.63 3.27
CA ASN A 204 -15.66 1.35 3.00
C ASN A 204 -14.63 0.22 2.85
N TRP A 205 -13.51 0.50 2.17
CA TRP A 205 -12.44 -0.46 2.00
C TRP A 205 -11.81 -0.87 3.34
N VAL A 206 -11.48 0.09 4.22
CA VAL A 206 -10.93 -0.24 5.53
C VAL A 206 -11.93 -1.03 6.39
N ASN A 207 -13.21 -0.67 6.34
CA ASN A 207 -14.23 -1.33 7.16
C ASN A 207 -14.64 -2.72 6.65
N THR A 208 -14.67 -2.93 5.33
CA THR A 208 -15.31 -4.12 4.72
C THR A 208 -14.41 -4.87 3.75
N GLY A 209 -13.32 -4.26 3.30
CA GLY A 209 -12.51 -4.75 2.20
C GLY A 209 -12.99 -4.38 0.80
N ASN A 210 -14.14 -3.72 0.67
CA ASN A 210 -14.70 -3.33 -0.62
C ASN A 210 -14.32 -1.88 -0.99
N PRO A 211 -13.55 -1.65 -2.05
CA PRO A 211 -13.15 -0.30 -2.47
C PRO A 211 -14.23 0.47 -3.23
N LYS A 212 -15.33 -0.16 -3.63
CA LYS A 212 -16.40 0.53 -4.36
C LYS A 212 -17.11 1.55 -3.45
N PHE A 213 -17.44 2.70 -4.03
CA PHE A 213 -18.25 3.70 -3.36
C PHE A 213 -19.65 3.17 -3.02
N THR A 214 -20.03 3.35 -1.76
CA THR A 214 -21.45 3.37 -1.41
C THR A 214 -22.08 4.65 -1.94
N LEU A 215 -23.39 4.65 -2.22
CA LEU A 215 -24.11 5.83 -2.68
C LEU A 215 -23.92 7.02 -1.71
N ALA A 216 -24.04 6.75 -0.41
CA ALA A 216 -23.89 7.77 0.64
C ALA A 216 -22.47 8.36 0.65
N ASN A 217 -21.42 7.53 0.55
CA ASN A 217 -20.05 8.03 0.53
C ASN A 217 -19.71 8.74 -0.78
N TRP A 218 -20.24 8.29 -1.92
CA TRP A 218 -20.04 8.95 -3.21
C TRP A 218 -20.61 10.39 -3.21
N VAL A 219 -21.86 10.56 -2.74
CA VAL A 219 -22.49 11.88 -2.63
C VAL A 219 -21.64 12.80 -1.74
N MET A 220 -21.22 12.31 -0.57
CA MET A 220 -20.38 13.09 0.34
C MET A 220 -18.99 13.39 -0.23
N HIS A 221 -18.40 12.46 -0.98
CA HIS A 221 -17.13 12.63 -1.66
C HIS A 221 -17.19 13.76 -2.70
N LYS A 222 -18.29 13.83 -3.47
CA LYS A 222 -18.54 14.92 -4.44
C LYS A 222 -18.78 16.26 -3.75
N LEU A 223 -19.54 16.30 -2.66
CA LEU A 223 -19.81 17.54 -1.90
C LEU A 223 -18.55 18.16 -1.28
N LEU A 224 -17.63 17.33 -0.78
CA LEU A 224 -16.40 17.79 -0.14
C LEU A 224 -15.29 18.17 -1.13
N GLY A 225 -15.49 17.91 -2.43
CA GLY A 225 -14.56 18.31 -3.50
C GLY A 225 -13.21 17.61 -3.42
N SER A 226 -13.16 16.39 -2.88
CA SER A 226 -11.96 15.55 -2.92
C SER A 226 -11.80 14.80 -4.24
N GLY A 227 -12.83 14.76 -5.09
CA GLY A 227 -12.75 14.23 -6.46
C GLY A 227 -12.80 15.33 -7.50
N GLY A 228 -11.63 15.75 -7.97
CA GLY A 228 -11.39 16.71 -9.04
C GLY A 228 -9.89 16.85 -9.29
#